data_AF-A0A835WBQ6-F1
#
_entry.id   AF-A0A835WBQ6-F1
#
_cell.length_a   1.000
_cell.length_b   1.000
_cell.length_c   1.000
_cell.angle_alpha   90.00
_cell.angle_beta   90.00
_cell.angle_gamma   90.00
#
_symmetry.space_group_name_H-M   'P 1'
#
loop_
_entity.id
_entity.type
_entity.pdbx_description
1 polymer ?
#
loop_
_entity_poly.entity_id
_entity_poly.type
_entity_poly.pdbx_seq_one_letter_code
_entity_poly.pdbx_strand_id
1 'polypeptide(L)'
;MDLSDKELEVLDVYESEEYYRATVSPVLDDGSSLKADVYVWKDTYRQMLQLEPWSYEDWFANHHDAWVSKLTPDGAHPEGHM
;
A
#
# COMPACT_ATOMS: atom_id res chain seq x y z
N MET A 1 -15.19 7.78 -4.77
CA MET A 1 -15.18 8.52 -3.50
C MET A 1 -13.78 9.03 -3.39
N ASP A 2 -13.61 10.34 -3.54
CA ASP A 2 -12.30 10.96 -3.61
C ASP A 2 -11.92 11.43 -2.21
N LEU A 3 -10.66 11.24 -1.82
CA LEU A 3 -10.15 11.74 -0.55
C LEU A 3 -10.10 13.26 -0.61
N SER A 4 -10.46 13.91 0.49
CA SER A 4 -10.24 15.34 0.66
C SER A 4 -8.75 15.66 0.80
N ASP A 5 -8.38 16.90 0.51
CA ASP A 5 -6.99 17.37 0.67
C ASP A 5 -6.46 17.13 2.09
N LYS A 6 -7.33 17.23 3.10
CA LYS A 6 -6.97 17.01 4.50
C LYS A 6 -6.70 15.53 4.80
N GLU A 7 -7.45 14.62 4.20
CA GLU A 7 -7.21 13.18 4.34
C GLU A 7 -5.92 12.78 3.61
N LEU A 8 -5.64 13.41 2.46
CA LEU A 8 -4.38 13.24 1.75
C LEU A 8 -3.19 13.79 2.54
N GLU A 9 -3.33 14.90 3.24
CA GLU A 9 -2.28 15.47 4.10
C GLU A 9 -1.93 14.53 5.27
N VAL A 10 -2.91 13.82 5.84
CA VAL A 10 -2.65 12.80 6.87
C VAL A 10 -1.76 11.68 6.32
N LEU A 11 -2.07 11.21 5.11
CA LEU A 11 -1.26 10.20 4.44
C LEU A 11 0.13 10.74 4.09
N ASP A 12 0.23 11.99 3.62
CA ASP A 12 1.53 12.62 3.35
C ASP A 12 2.41 12.62 4.59
N VAL A 13 1.88 13.06 5.74
CA VAL A 13 2.64 13.10 7.00
C VAL A 13 3.10 11.69 7.40
N TYR A 14 2.20 10.71 7.32
CA TYR A 14 2.50 9.33 7.70
C TYR A 14 3.57 8.69 6.81
N GLU A 15 3.49 8.90 5.49
CA GLU A 15 4.38 8.27 4.50
C GLU A 15 5.65 9.11 4.19
N SER A 16 5.73 10.35 4.70
CA SER A 16 6.73 11.35 4.28
C SER A 16 8.18 10.99 4.58
N GLU A 17 8.47 10.03 5.46
CA GLU A 17 9.85 9.67 5.80
C GLU A 17 10.55 9.05 4.59
N GLU A 18 9.93 8.03 4.01
CA GLU A 18 10.50 7.18 2.96
C GLU A 18 9.95 7.50 1.56
N TYR A 19 8.77 8.11 1.48
CA TYR A 19 8.05 8.34 0.24
C TYR A 19 7.81 9.82 -0.05
N TYR A 20 7.55 10.13 -1.33
CA TYR A 20 7.00 11.43 -1.76
C TYR A 20 5.78 11.22 -2.63
N ARG A 21 4.81 12.14 -2.56
CA ARG A 21 3.60 12.07 -3.38
C ARG A 21 3.88 12.50 -4.81
N ALA A 22 3.40 11.72 -5.78
CA ALA A 22 3.47 12.02 -7.19
C ALA A 22 2.13 11.72 -7.87
N THR A 23 1.76 12.53 -8.85
CA THR A 23 0.55 12.29 -9.64
C THR A 23 0.89 11.51 -10.90
N VAL A 24 0.21 10.40 -11.12
CA VAL A 24 0.42 9.46 -12.22
C VAL A 24 -0.88 9.16 -12.95
N SER A 25 -0.80 8.42 -14.05
CA SER A 25 -1.98 7.92 -14.79
C SER A 25 -1.83 6.43 -15.09
N PRO A 26 -2.11 5.55 -14.11
CA PRO A 26 -2.06 4.10 -14.33
C PRO A 26 -3.08 3.66 -15.38
N VAL A 27 -2.73 2.57 -16.06
CA VAL A 27 -3.65 1.82 -16.92
C VAL A 27 -4.22 0.68 -16.09
N LEU A 28 -5.54 0.60 -16.01
CA LEU A 28 -6.27 -0.47 -15.32
C LEU A 28 -6.32 -1.73 -16.19
N ASP A 29 -6.70 -2.86 -15.58
CA ASP A 29 -6.80 -4.15 -16.26
C ASP A 29 -7.81 -4.16 -17.42
N ASP A 30 -8.81 -3.27 -17.38
CA ASP A 30 -9.79 -3.07 -18.46
C ASP A 30 -9.26 -2.18 -19.60
N GLY A 31 -8.01 -1.71 -19.51
CA GLY A 31 -7.35 -0.82 -20.47
C GLY A 31 -7.71 0.65 -20.33
N SER A 32 -8.58 1.02 -19.39
CA SER A 32 -8.85 2.43 -19.08
C SER A 32 -7.69 3.05 -18.30
N SER A 33 -7.63 4.38 -18.25
CA SER A 33 -6.65 5.08 -17.42
C SER A 33 -7.34 6.16 -16.59
N LEU A 34 -6.80 6.40 -15.40
CA LEU A 34 -7.29 7.45 -14.51
C LEU A 34 -6.11 8.17 -13.87
N LYS A 35 -6.32 9.43 -13.48
CA LYS A 35 -5.33 10.21 -12.75
C LYS A 35 -5.41 9.85 -11.26
N ALA A 36 -4.28 9.52 -10.66
CA ALA A 36 -4.19 9.17 -9.24
C ALA A 36 -2.92 9.75 -8.62
N ASP A 37 -3.00 10.06 -7.32
CA ASP A 37 -1.83 10.36 -6.51
C ASP A 37 -1.30 9.08 -5.86
N VAL A 38 0.01 8.88 -5.94
CA VAL A 38 0.73 7.72 -5.41
C VAL A 38 1.92 8.17 -4.56
N TYR A 39 2.35 7.30 -3.65
CA TYR A 39 3.55 7.48 -2.85
C TYR A 39 4.72 6.71 -3.47
N VAL A 40 5.75 7.45 -3.89
CA VAL A 40 6.92 6.91 -4.57
C VAL A 40 8.10 6.87 -3.62
N TRP A 41 8.77 5.72 -3.56
CA TRP A 41 9.96 5.52 -2.73
C TRP A 41 11.06 6.50 -3.13
N LYS A 42 11.65 7.21 -2.16
CA LYS A 42 12.71 8.19 -2.45
C LYS A 42 14.00 7.48 -2.85
N ASP A 43 14.71 8.05 -3.83
CA ASP A 43 15.99 7.52 -4.29
C ASP A 43 17.05 7.41 -3.18
N THR A 44 16.97 8.25 -2.15
CA THR A 44 17.87 8.22 -0.97
C THR A 44 17.79 6.90 -0.19
N TYR A 45 16.70 6.14 -0.33
CA TYR A 45 16.51 4.85 0.34
C TYR A 45 16.59 3.67 -0.64
N ARG A 46 17.04 3.90 -1.88
CA ARG A 46 17.07 2.87 -2.94
C ARG A 46 17.89 1.63 -2.54
N GLN A 47 18.93 1.81 -1.72
CA GLN A 47 19.75 0.74 -1.16
C GLN A 47 18.99 -0.26 -0.28
N MET A 48 17.80 0.11 0.22
CA MET A 48 16.95 -0.76 1.04
C MET A 48 16.00 -1.62 0.20
N LEU A 49 15.92 -1.38 -1.11
CA LEU A 49 15.07 -2.17 -1.99
C LEU A 49 15.66 -3.58 -2.17
N GLN A 50 14.78 -4.57 -2.10
CA GLN A 50 15.12 -5.91 -2.56
C GLN A 50 15.32 -5.88 -4.07
N LEU A 51 16.38 -6.53 -4.54
CA LEU A 51 16.72 -6.58 -5.97
C LEU A 51 15.89 -7.63 -6.72
N GLU A 52 15.33 -8.59 -5.99
CA GLU A 52 14.44 -9.61 -6.55
C GLU A 52 13.10 -8.98 -6.96
N PRO A 53 12.54 -9.33 -8.12
CA PRO A 53 11.21 -8.89 -8.51
C PRO A 53 10.15 -9.35 -7.50
N TRP A 54 9.24 -8.45 -7.16
CA TRP A 54 8.09 -8.81 -6.34
C TRP A 54 7.05 -9.57 -7.17
N SER A 55 6.48 -10.66 -6.62
CA SER A 55 5.36 -11.40 -7.20
C SER A 55 4.12 -11.26 -6.32
N TYR A 56 3.03 -10.82 -6.93
CA TYR A 56 1.73 -10.74 -6.26
C TYR A 56 1.17 -12.14 -5.97
N GLU A 57 1.36 -13.10 -6.88
CA GLU A 57 0.87 -14.47 -6.75
C GLU A 57 1.50 -15.18 -5.55
N ASP A 58 2.82 -15.05 -5.40
CA ASP A 58 3.55 -15.60 -4.26
C ASP A 58 3.14 -14.92 -2.96
N TRP A 59 2.99 -13.59 -2.97
CA TRP A 59 2.53 -12.86 -1.79
C TRP A 59 1.13 -13.32 -1.38
N PHE A 60 0.20 -13.42 -2.35
CA PHE A 60 -1.17 -13.82 -2.12
C PHE A 60 -1.25 -15.23 -1.56
N ALA A 61 -0.58 -16.20 -2.18
CA ALA A 61 -0.57 -17.59 -1.72
C ALA A 61 -0.06 -17.74 -0.26
N ASN A 62 0.91 -16.92 0.14
CA ASN A 62 1.53 -17.00 1.46
C ASN A 62 0.78 -16.23 2.56
N HIS A 63 -0.02 -15.21 2.23
CA HIS A 63 -0.62 -14.30 3.22
C HIS A 63 -2.15 -14.31 3.23
N HIS A 64 -2.81 -14.79 2.17
CA HIS A 64 -4.26 -14.76 2.04
C HIS A 64 -4.97 -15.50 3.18
N ASP A 65 -4.55 -16.71 3.51
CA ASP A 65 -5.25 -17.53 4.52
C ASP A 65 -5.12 -16.92 5.93
N ALA A 66 -3.97 -16.30 6.23
CA ALA A 66 -3.75 -15.55 7.46
C ALA A 66 -4.61 -14.28 7.53
N TRP A 67 -4.88 -13.63 6.39
CA TRP A 67 -5.77 -12.48 6.32
C TRP A 67 -7.25 -12.88 6.50
N VAL A 68 -7.69 -13.93 5.79
CA VAL A 68 -9.08 -14.44 5.86
C VAL A 68 -9.42 -14.94 7.26
N SER A 69 -8.49 -15.63 7.93
CA SER A 69 -8.70 -16.10 9.31
C SER A 69 -8.79 -14.98 10.35
N LYS A 70 -8.24 -13.78 10.08
CA LYS A 70 -8.44 -12.61 10.95
C LYS A 70 -9.82 -11.98 10.80
N LEU A 71 -10.54 -12.32 9.74
CA LEU A 71 -11.90 -11.84 9.48
C LEU A 71 -12.98 -12.83 9.94
N THR A 72 -12.60 -14.02 10.43
CA THR A 72 -13.56 -14.94 11.04
C THR A 72 -13.86 -14.50 12.48
N PRO A 73 -15.14 -14.40 12.89
CA PRO A 73 -15.54 -13.88 14.22
C PRO A 73 -14.92 -14.61 15.42
N ASP A 74 -14.46 -15.86 15.23
CA ASP A 74 -13.87 -16.70 16.28
C ASP A 74 -12.33 -16.54 16.40
N GLY A 75 -11.70 -15.80 15.48
CA GLY A 75 -10.26 -15.50 15.49
C GLY A 75 -9.96 -14.22 16.26
N ALA A 76 -9.94 -14.31 17.58
CA ALA A 76 -9.69 -13.19 18.48
C ALA A 76 -8.50 -12.30 18.04
N HIS A 77 -8.77 -11.00 18.02
CA HIS A 77 -7.81 -9.90 17.99
C HIS A 77 -6.68 -10.16 19.01
N PRO A 78 -5.40 -10.30 18.62
CA PRO A 78 -4.32 -10.06 19.56
C PRO A 78 -4.27 -8.54 19.75
N GLU A 79 -4.66 -8.09 20.94
CA GLU A 79 -4.47 -6.77 21.50
C GLU A 79 -3.22 -6.09 20.88
N GLY A 80 -3.33 -4.91 20.26
CA GLY A 80 -3.82 -3.74 20.96
C GLY A 80 -2.89 -3.33 22.11
N HIS A 81 -1.60 -3.65 22.07
CA HIS A 81 -0.63 -3.09 23.01
C HIS A 81 -0.27 -1.65 22.58
N MET A 82 -0.96 -0.69 23.20
CA MET A 82 -0.34 0.58 23.63
C MET A 82 0.77 0.30 24.64
#